data_AF-A0A9N7QM01-F1
#
_entry.id   AF-A0A9N7QM01-F1
#
_cell.length_a   1.000
_cell.length_b   1.000
_cell.length_c   1.000
_cell.angle_alpha   90.00
_cell.angle_beta   90.00
_cell.angle_gamma   90.00
#
_symmetry.space_group_name_H-M   'P 1'
#
loop_
_entity.id
_entity.type
_entity.pdbx_description
1 polymer ?
#
loop_
_entity_poly.entity_id
_entity_poly.type
_entity_poly.pdbx_seq_one_letter_code
_entity_poly.pdbx_strand_id
1 'polypeptide(L)'
;MLASMSEIDPRAEAPLVDWSDVDMGELLPTGTVTLLLADVEGSTRLWQNQLEPMTAAVAHLDSVLATTVATHHGVRPVEQGEGDSFVVAFASAREAIACALDLQRSPLGPIRLRIGVHTGDIQLRDPNDPTNYIGPTINRTARIRELAHGGQTVISGATQLLVVDQLPDGAWLADLGLHPLRDLPRPERVVQLCHSGLQNDFPPLRTTKSSAVHRMPARLTRFVGRIAQMADVRSLLADNRLVTLTGAGGAGKTRLAVEIAASAVDEFGDGLWYVDLAPVSHAEAVPVTVARALGLSDQPGRSTVDALARFIGEHQVLVVLDNCEHLLDATAALLLELTGRCPAVRLLATSREPLGVPGEVTFLVPSLSVTEATELFTDRARRVRPDFAVTDDNTTAVTEICNRLDCMPLAIELAAARVRALSIEEIRTGLHDRFRLLTGDARTVVRR
;
A
#
# COMPACT_ATOMS: atom_id res chain seq x y z
N MET A 1 -64.76 30.50 -1.86
CA MET A 1 -64.14 31.49 -0.95
C MET A 1 -63.66 30.74 0.28
N LEU A 2 -62.33 30.55 0.35
CA LEU A 2 -61.48 30.35 1.54
C LEU A 2 -61.85 29.27 2.58
N ALA A 3 -61.04 28.21 2.64
CA ALA A 3 -60.21 27.86 3.80
C ALA A 3 -59.41 26.58 3.53
N SER A 4 -58.09 26.63 3.66
CA SER A 4 -57.26 25.45 3.95
C SER A 4 -55.91 25.90 4.52
N MET A 5 -55.72 25.66 5.81
CA MET A 5 -54.44 25.65 6.50
C MET A 5 -53.72 24.34 6.17
N SER A 6 -52.46 24.41 5.77
CA SER A 6 -51.42 23.45 6.17
C SER A 6 -50.05 24.06 5.88
N GLU A 7 -49.44 24.59 6.94
CA GLU A 7 -48.01 24.89 6.97
C GLU A 7 -47.25 23.56 7.04
N ILE A 8 -46.37 23.34 6.07
CA ILE A 8 -45.25 22.41 6.16
C ILE A 8 -44.01 23.25 5.87
N ASP A 9 -43.12 23.32 6.85
CA ASP A 9 -41.78 23.89 6.78
C ASP A 9 -40.82 22.84 6.16
N PRO A 10 -40.11 23.19 5.07
CA PRO A 10 -38.84 22.57 4.74
C PRO A 10 -37.71 23.62 4.80
N ARG A 11 -37.05 23.68 5.95
CA ARG A 11 -35.59 23.78 6.12
C ARG A 11 -34.83 24.42 4.94
N ALA A 12 -34.56 25.72 5.11
CA ALA A 12 -33.36 26.45 4.72
C ALA A 12 -32.47 25.79 3.64
N GLU A 13 -32.79 26.08 2.38
CA GLU A 13 -31.85 25.99 1.27
C GLU A 13 -30.70 26.99 1.51
N ALA A 14 -29.47 26.48 1.54
CA ALA A 14 -28.27 27.31 1.43
C ALA A 14 -28.23 27.97 0.04
N PRO A 15 -27.77 29.23 -0.09
CA PRO A 15 -27.81 29.93 -1.37
C PRO A 15 -26.89 29.24 -2.37
N LEU A 16 -27.48 28.71 -3.45
CA LEU A 16 -26.77 28.42 -4.69
C LEU A 16 -26.25 29.75 -5.23
N VAL A 17 -24.93 29.86 -5.31
CA VAL A 17 -24.28 31.07 -5.82
C VAL A 17 -24.43 31.10 -7.34
N ASP A 18 -25.16 32.10 -7.82
CA ASP A 18 -25.32 32.42 -9.24
C ASP A 18 -24.05 33.12 -9.74
N TRP A 19 -23.28 32.43 -10.59
CA TRP A 19 -21.99 32.89 -11.13
C TRP A 19 -22.07 33.23 -12.63
N SER A 20 -23.26 33.58 -13.13
CA SER A 20 -23.47 33.88 -14.55
C SER A 20 -22.79 35.18 -15.06
N ASP A 21 -22.19 35.99 -14.18
CA ASP A 21 -21.64 37.32 -14.52
C ASP A 21 -20.10 37.42 -14.55
N VAL A 22 -19.37 36.31 -14.73
CA VAL A 22 -17.91 36.36 -14.97
C VAL A 22 -17.59 36.20 -16.46
N ASP A 23 -17.24 37.33 -17.07
CA ASP A 23 -16.66 37.59 -18.40
C ASP A 23 -16.50 36.40 -19.38
N MET A 24 -17.37 36.38 -20.40
CA MET A 24 -17.29 35.50 -21.57
C MET A 24 -16.13 35.93 -22.49
N GLY A 25 -14.90 35.44 -22.25
CA GLY A 25 -13.73 35.89 -23.01
C GLY A 25 -12.55 34.95 -23.24
N GLU A 26 -12.37 33.86 -22.50
CA GLU A 26 -11.25 32.93 -22.73
C GLU A 26 -11.74 31.50 -23.00
N LEU A 27 -11.57 31.06 -24.25
CA LEU A 27 -11.84 29.68 -24.66
C LEU A 27 -10.95 28.73 -23.86
N LEU A 28 -11.54 27.65 -23.32
CA LEU A 28 -10.78 26.60 -22.64
C LEU A 28 -9.66 26.07 -23.56
N PRO A 29 -8.41 25.96 -23.07
CA PRO A 29 -7.32 25.41 -23.87
C PRO A 29 -7.62 23.94 -24.22
N THR A 30 -7.17 23.51 -25.41
CA THR A 30 -7.37 22.14 -25.93
C THR A 30 -6.04 21.57 -26.43
N GLY A 31 -5.99 20.25 -26.66
CA GLY A 31 -4.74 19.56 -26.98
C GLY A 31 -3.95 19.26 -25.71
N THR A 32 -2.64 19.51 -25.73
CA THR A 32 -1.79 19.32 -24.53
C THR A 32 -2.01 20.46 -23.54
N VAL A 33 -2.70 20.15 -22.44
CA VAL A 33 -3.09 21.11 -21.40
C VAL A 33 -2.56 20.63 -20.05
N THR A 34 -2.18 21.59 -19.21
CA THR A 34 -1.86 21.30 -17.80
C THR A 34 -3.04 21.62 -16.93
N LEU A 35 -3.54 20.63 -16.22
CA LEU A 35 -4.62 20.78 -15.25
C LEU A 35 -4.05 20.86 -13.84
N LEU A 36 -4.59 21.80 -13.08
CA LEU A 36 -4.46 21.90 -11.63
C LEU A 36 -5.81 21.54 -11.02
N LEU A 37 -5.87 20.46 -10.26
CA LEU A 37 -7.02 20.09 -9.45
C LEU A 37 -6.70 20.31 -7.99
N ALA A 38 -7.61 20.96 -7.28
CA ALA A 38 -7.48 21.16 -5.85
C ALA A 38 -8.77 20.83 -5.11
N ASP A 39 -8.65 20.52 -3.83
CA ASP A 39 -9.75 20.42 -2.88
C ASP A 39 -9.29 20.81 -1.47
N VAL A 40 -10.24 20.98 -0.57
CA VAL A 40 -9.97 21.29 0.84
C VAL A 40 -9.82 20.00 1.64
N GLU A 41 -8.74 19.88 2.41
CA GLU A 41 -8.57 18.75 3.34
C GLU A 41 -9.57 18.86 4.50
N GLY A 42 -10.34 17.78 4.74
CA GLY A 42 -11.22 17.68 5.90
C GLY A 42 -12.42 18.64 5.90
N SER A 43 -12.83 19.12 4.71
CA SER A 43 -13.86 20.16 4.58
C SER A 43 -15.17 19.86 5.30
N THR A 44 -15.65 18.61 5.26
CA THR A 44 -16.86 18.19 5.98
C THR A 44 -16.76 18.45 7.49
N ARG A 45 -15.59 18.21 8.09
CA ARG A 45 -15.36 18.45 9.53
C ARG A 45 -15.28 19.94 9.84
N LEU A 46 -14.67 20.73 8.94
CA LEU A 46 -14.58 22.18 9.10
C LEU A 46 -15.97 22.83 9.06
N TRP A 47 -16.82 22.44 8.10
CA TRP A 47 -18.20 22.89 8.01
C TRP A 47 -19.04 22.52 9.24
N GLN A 48 -18.83 21.34 9.83
CA GLN A 48 -19.56 20.89 11.02
C GLN A 48 -19.13 21.62 12.31
N ASN A 49 -17.85 21.94 12.45
CA ASN A 49 -17.28 22.42 13.71
C ASN A 49 -16.99 23.92 13.74
N GLN A 50 -16.90 24.59 12.59
CA GLN A 50 -16.42 25.98 12.46
C GLN A 50 -17.14 26.75 11.34
N LEU A 51 -18.47 26.82 11.40
CA LEU A 51 -19.30 27.38 10.33
C LEU A 51 -18.91 28.81 9.92
N GLU A 52 -18.86 29.76 10.86
CA GLU A 52 -18.53 31.18 10.58
C GLU A 52 -17.09 31.38 10.06
N PRO A 53 -16.03 30.82 10.71
CA PRO A 53 -14.67 30.89 10.18
C PRO A 53 -14.53 30.25 8.79
N MET A 54 -15.24 29.15 8.54
CA MET A 54 -15.19 28.45 7.26
C MET A 54 -15.82 29.27 6.13
N THR A 55 -16.98 29.91 6.36
CA THR A 55 -17.60 30.79 5.35
C THR A 55 -16.68 31.94 4.94
N ALA A 56 -16.04 32.60 5.91
CA ALA A 56 -15.08 33.68 5.63
C ALA A 56 -13.83 33.15 4.89
N ALA A 57 -13.33 31.97 5.27
CA ALA A 57 -12.18 31.35 4.63
C ALA A 57 -12.46 30.92 3.19
N VAL A 58 -13.67 30.42 2.89
CA VAL A 58 -14.09 30.08 1.52
C VAL A 58 -14.20 31.33 0.66
N ALA A 59 -14.83 32.41 1.16
CA ALA A 59 -14.88 33.68 0.43
C ALA A 59 -13.47 34.26 0.18
N HIS A 60 -12.55 34.10 1.13
CA HIS A 60 -11.15 34.49 0.94
C HIS A 60 -10.45 33.61 -0.10
N LEU A 61 -10.68 32.29 -0.07
CA LEU A 61 -10.19 31.36 -1.08
C LEU A 61 -10.68 31.72 -2.48
N ASP A 62 -11.95 32.07 -2.64
CA ASP A 62 -12.51 32.47 -3.95
C ASP A 62 -11.84 33.74 -4.49
N SER A 63 -11.58 34.73 -3.63
CA SER A 63 -10.87 35.96 -4.01
C SER A 63 -9.41 35.70 -4.38
N VAL A 64 -8.70 34.88 -3.59
CA VAL A 64 -7.33 34.44 -3.88
C VAL A 64 -7.28 33.65 -5.18
N LEU A 65 -8.24 32.74 -5.39
CA LEU A 65 -8.33 31.90 -6.57
C LEU A 65 -8.54 32.75 -7.82
N ALA A 66 -9.51 33.67 -7.82
CA ALA A 66 -9.77 34.55 -8.95
C ALA A 66 -8.52 35.37 -9.34
N THR A 67 -7.83 35.94 -8.35
CA THR A 67 -6.64 36.77 -8.56
C THR A 67 -5.47 35.94 -9.07
N THR A 68 -5.19 34.79 -8.45
CA THR A 68 -4.03 33.95 -8.75
C THR A 68 -4.18 33.28 -10.12
N VAL A 69 -5.39 32.81 -10.44
CA VAL A 69 -5.69 32.20 -11.74
C VAL A 69 -5.50 33.21 -12.88
N ALA A 70 -6.05 34.43 -12.74
CA ALA A 70 -5.87 35.48 -13.73
C ALA A 70 -4.40 35.91 -13.90
N THR A 71 -3.65 36.00 -12.79
CA THR A 71 -2.22 36.36 -12.79
C THR A 71 -1.36 35.38 -13.59
N HIS A 72 -1.75 34.10 -13.59
CA HIS A 72 -1.03 33.02 -14.27
C HIS A 72 -1.75 32.52 -15.52
N HIS A 73 -2.64 33.31 -16.11
CA HIS A 73 -3.35 32.99 -17.36
C HIS A 73 -4.05 31.62 -17.35
N GLY A 74 -4.58 31.23 -16.19
CA GLY A 74 -5.38 30.02 -16.05
C GLY A 74 -6.85 30.27 -16.39
N VAL A 75 -7.52 29.24 -16.89
CA VAL A 75 -8.97 29.29 -17.18
C VAL A 75 -9.68 28.24 -16.34
N ARG A 76 -10.81 28.61 -15.73
CA ARG A 76 -11.64 27.69 -14.94
C ARG A 76 -12.80 27.15 -15.79
N PRO A 77 -12.92 25.83 -15.97
CA PRO A 77 -14.12 25.22 -16.55
C PRO A 77 -15.36 25.47 -15.68
N VAL A 78 -16.53 25.63 -16.31
CA VAL A 78 -17.81 25.81 -15.61
C VAL A 78 -18.27 24.43 -15.10
N GLU A 79 -18.62 24.32 -13.81
CA GLU A 79 -19.13 23.09 -13.18
C GLU A 79 -18.18 21.87 -13.16
N GLN A 80 -16.87 22.09 -12.95
CA GLN A 80 -15.93 20.98 -12.73
C GLN A 80 -15.40 20.93 -11.30
N GLY A 81 -15.99 20.01 -10.52
CA GLY A 81 -15.63 19.73 -9.13
C GLY A 81 -16.80 19.07 -8.39
N GLU A 82 -16.51 18.14 -7.48
CA GLU A 82 -17.47 17.68 -6.46
C GLU A 82 -17.23 18.46 -5.16
N GLY A 83 -18.27 19.09 -4.60
CA GLY A 83 -18.19 19.83 -3.34
C GLY A 83 -17.18 20.99 -3.39
N ASP A 84 -16.21 21.00 -2.47
CA ASP A 84 -15.20 22.06 -2.33
C ASP A 84 -13.98 21.89 -3.27
N SER A 85 -14.12 21.12 -4.34
CA SER A 85 -13.05 20.91 -5.32
C SER A 85 -13.17 21.81 -6.54
N PHE A 86 -12.04 22.18 -7.12
CA PHE A 86 -12.00 23.02 -8.32
C PHE A 86 -10.92 22.56 -9.31
N VAL A 87 -11.15 22.93 -10.57
CA VAL A 87 -10.26 22.68 -11.71
C VAL A 87 -9.80 24.02 -12.28
N VAL A 88 -8.51 24.11 -12.61
CA VAL A 88 -7.94 25.20 -13.41
C VAL A 88 -7.12 24.58 -14.55
N ALA A 89 -7.28 25.11 -15.75
CA ALA A 89 -6.55 24.67 -16.93
C ALA A 89 -5.57 25.75 -17.41
N PHE A 90 -4.40 25.31 -17.83
CA PHE A 90 -3.32 26.16 -18.31
C PHE A 90 -2.77 25.64 -19.63
N ALA A 91 -2.52 26.56 -20.56
CA ALA A 91 -1.78 26.24 -21.79
C ALA A 91 -0.30 25.90 -21.48
N SER A 92 0.24 26.43 -20.39
CA SER A 92 1.63 26.21 -19.96
C SER A 92 1.72 25.45 -18.64
N ALA A 93 2.58 24.42 -18.60
CA ALA A 93 2.88 23.70 -17.36
C ALA A 93 3.57 24.60 -16.32
N ARG A 94 4.40 25.56 -16.76
CA ARG A 94 5.09 26.50 -15.86
C ARG A 94 4.09 27.40 -15.13
N GLU A 95 3.09 27.90 -15.82
CA GLU A 95 2.04 28.76 -15.24
C GLU A 95 1.21 28.00 -14.22
N ALA A 96 0.87 26.74 -14.50
CA ALA A 96 0.19 25.88 -13.53
C ALA A 96 1.00 25.69 -12.24
N ILE A 97 2.32 25.51 -12.35
CA ILE A 97 3.21 25.37 -11.18
C ILE A 97 3.32 26.68 -10.39
N ALA A 98 3.44 27.82 -11.07
CA ALA A 98 3.50 29.12 -10.42
C ALA A 98 2.17 29.44 -9.69
N CYS A 99 1.04 29.16 -10.33
CA CYS A 99 -0.29 29.27 -9.72
C CYS A 99 -0.43 28.35 -8.50
N ALA A 100 -0.04 27.07 -8.60
CA ALA A 100 -0.08 26.14 -7.48
C ALA A 100 0.78 26.61 -6.29
N LEU A 101 1.94 27.21 -6.56
CA LEU A 101 2.81 27.76 -5.53
C LEU A 101 2.17 28.95 -4.81
N ASP A 102 1.61 29.90 -5.56
CA ASP A 102 0.98 31.09 -4.99
C ASP A 102 -0.29 30.75 -4.20
N LEU A 103 -1.06 29.76 -4.66
CA LEU A 103 -2.20 29.22 -3.91
C LEU A 103 -1.76 28.63 -2.56
N GLN A 104 -0.70 27.82 -2.52
CA GLN A 104 -0.21 27.24 -1.26
C GLN A 104 0.41 28.26 -0.31
N ARG A 105 0.98 29.35 -0.84
CA ARG A 105 1.58 30.43 -0.03
C ARG A 105 0.54 31.40 0.53
N SER A 106 -0.68 31.37 0.00
CA SER A 106 -1.74 32.26 0.44
C SER A 106 -2.24 31.91 1.85
N PRO A 107 -2.51 32.89 2.71
CA PRO A 107 -2.90 32.65 4.10
C PRO A 107 -4.37 32.21 4.20
N LEU A 108 -4.64 30.96 3.85
CA LEU A 108 -6.01 30.40 3.75
C LEU A 108 -6.52 29.79 5.07
N GLY A 109 -5.81 29.93 6.18
CA GLY A 109 -6.17 29.29 7.46
C GLY A 109 -7.62 29.58 7.86
N PRO A 110 -8.45 28.56 8.18
CA PRO A 110 -8.09 27.16 8.49
C PRO A 110 -7.99 26.21 7.28
N ILE A 111 -8.25 26.66 6.06
CA ILE A 111 -8.24 25.84 4.85
C ILE A 111 -6.81 25.40 4.52
N ARG A 112 -6.66 24.11 4.20
CA ARG A 112 -5.43 23.53 3.65
C ARG A 112 -5.76 22.85 2.33
N LEU A 113 -5.16 23.34 1.25
CA LEU A 113 -5.42 22.83 -0.09
C LEU A 113 -4.56 21.59 -0.38
N ARG A 114 -5.18 20.55 -0.92
CA ARG A 114 -4.49 19.44 -1.58
C ARG A 114 -4.48 19.74 -3.07
N ILE A 115 -3.32 19.82 -3.69
CA ILE A 115 -3.20 20.18 -5.11
C ILE A 115 -2.52 19.05 -5.89
N GLY A 116 -3.14 18.65 -7.00
CA GLY A 116 -2.57 17.75 -7.99
C GLY A 116 -2.41 18.43 -9.34
N VAL A 117 -1.25 18.27 -9.98
CA VAL A 117 -0.97 18.85 -11.31
C VAL A 117 -0.56 17.77 -12.31
N HIS A 118 -1.21 17.76 -13.48
CA HIS A 118 -0.92 16.82 -14.55
C HIS A 118 -1.11 17.44 -15.93
N THR A 119 -0.19 17.11 -16.84
CA THR A 119 -0.19 17.56 -18.23
C THR A 119 -0.51 16.37 -19.13
N GLY A 120 -1.51 16.55 -19.99
CA GLY A 120 -1.97 15.52 -20.90
C GLY A 120 -2.84 16.09 -22.01
N ASP A 121 -3.23 15.23 -22.94
CA ASP A 121 -4.14 15.60 -24.01
C ASP A 121 -5.58 15.69 -23.47
N ILE A 122 -6.29 16.77 -23.76
CA ILE A 122 -7.62 17.02 -23.23
C ILE A 122 -8.61 17.38 -24.33
N GLN A 123 -9.84 16.89 -24.18
CA GLN A 123 -10.94 17.15 -25.08
C GLN A 123 -12.08 17.86 -24.33
N LEU A 124 -12.76 18.76 -25.04
CA LEU A 124 -13.99 19.37 -24.55
C LEU A 124 -15.10 18.32 -24.51
N ARG A 125 -15.98 18.41 -23.50
CA ARG A 125 -17.11 17.50 -23.31
C ARG A 125 -18.12 17.59 -24.46
N ASP A 126 -18.39 18.81 -24.91
CA ASP A 126 -19.16 19.10 -26.12
C ASP A 126 -18.39 20.14 -26.95
N PRO A 127 -18.06 19.88 -28.22
CA PRO A 127 -17.44 20.87 -29.10
C PRO A 127 -18.25 22.15 -29.29
N ASN A 128 -19.57 22.10 -29.05
CA ASN A 128 -20.48 23.23 -29.16
C ASN A 128 -20.74 23.96 -27.83
N ASP A 129 -20.26 23.39 -26.71
CA ASP A 129 -20.32 23.98 -25.37
C ASP A 129 -18.93 23.86 -24.72
N PRO A 130 -18.02 24.83 -24.99
CA PRO A 130 -16.61 24.78 -24.60
C PRO A 130 -16.39 25.14 -23.12
N THR A 131 -17.31 24.74 -22.26
CA THR A 131 -17.30 25.07 -20.83
C THR A 131 -16.73 23.96 -19.96
N ASN A 132 -16.56 22.75 -20.51
CA ASN A 132 -16.28 21.54 -19.76
C ASN A 132 -15.28 20.60 -20.46
N TYR A 133 -14.44 19.93 -19.69
CA TYR A 133 -13.57 18.84 -20.13
C TYR A 133 -14.13 17.44 -19.87
N ILE A 134 -13.73 16.48 -20.70
CA ILE A 134 -13.91 15.05 -20.46
C ILE A 134 -12.63 14.29 -20.81
N GLY A 135 -12.38 13.18 -20.12
CA GLY A 135 -11.40 12.20 -20.56
C GLY A 135 -10.35 11.81 -19.53
N PRO A 136 -9.31 11.06 -19.95
CA PRO A 136 -8.36 10.44 -19.05
C PRO A 136 -7.49 11.45 -18.29
N THR A 137 -7.24 12.63 -18.85
CA THR A 137 -6.36 13.65 -18.26
C THR A 137 -6.96 14.22 -16.98
N ILE A 138 -8.22 14.68 -16.99
CA ILE A 138 -8.89 15.19 -15.78
C ILE A 138 -9.02 14.11 -14.70
N ASN A 139 -9.37 12.88 -15.09
CA ASN A 139 -9.46 11.76 -14.16
C ASN A 139 -8.10 11.46 -13.52
N ARG A 140 -7.02 11.45 -14.29
CA ARG A 140 -5.67 11.23 -13.77
C ARG A 140 -5.23 12.36 -12.84
N THR A 141 -5.49 13.62 -13.18
CA THR A 141 -5.17 14.76 -12.30
C THR A 141 -5.90 14.65 -10.97
N ALA A 142 -7.17 14.22 -10.98
CA ALA A 142 -7.94 14.00 -9.75
C ALA A 142 -7.30 12.90 -8.88
N ARG A 143 -6.87 11.79 -9.49
CA ARG A 143 -6.15 10.72 -8.78
C ARG A 143 -4.80 11.16 -8.22
N ILE A 144 -4.09 12.04 -8.93
CA ILE A 144 -2.85 12.62 -8.44
C ILE A 144 -3.12 13.51 -7.23
N ARG A 145 -4.12 14.40 -7.29
CA ARG A 145 -4.55 15.22 -6.14
C ARG A 145 -4.94 14.37 -4.93
N GLU A 146 -5.62 13.24 -5.13
CA GLU A 146 -6.02 12.32 -4.05
C GLU A 146 -4.83 11.79 -3.23
N LEU A 147 -3.62 11.76 -3.80
CA LEU A 147 -2.40 11.36 -3.12
C LEU A 147 -1.89 12.41 -2.11
N ALA A 148 -2.27 13.68 -2.26
CA ALA A 148 -1.73 14.78 -1.48
C ALA A 148 -2.37 14.95 -0.10
N HIS A 149 -1.60 15.50 0.83
CA HIS A 149 -2.04 16.01 2.13
C HIS A 149 -2.35 17.51 2.09
N GLY A 150 -3.12 18.03 3.05
CA GLY A 150 -3.43 19.45 3.13
C GLY A 150 -2.18 20.31 3.21
N GLY A 151 -2.02 21.25 2.29
CA GLY A 151 -0.84 22.10 2.11
C GLY A 151 0.19 21.53 1.11
N GLN A 152 -0.04 20.33 0.57
CA GLN A 152 0.88 19.66 -0.34
C GLN A 152 0.44 19.83 -1.81
N THR A 153 1.43 20.06 -2.68
CA THR A 153 1.27 20.04 -4.14
C THR A 153 2.06 18.89 -4.73
N VAL A 154 1.37 17.98 -5.41
CA VAL A 154 1.95 16.80 -6.07
C VAL A 154 1.76 16.87 -7.58
N ILE A 155 2.77 16.44 -8.32
CA ILE A 155 2.90 16.65 -9.76
C ILE A 155 3.20 15.32 -10.45
N SER A 156 2.57 15.07 -11.60
CA SER A 156 2.86 13.91 -12.45
C SER A 156 4.27 13.93 -13.04
N GLY A 157 4.79 12.76 -13.42
CA GLY A 157 6.07 12.66 -14.12
C GLY A 157 6.05 13.38 -15.48
N ALA A 158 4.90 13.39 -16.17
CA ALA A 158 4.75 14.12 -17.43
C ALA A 158 4.94 15.63 -17.24
N THR A 159 4.30 16.21 -16.23
CA THR A 159 4.44 17.65 -15.92
C THR A 159 5.83 17.97 -15.39
N GLN A 160 6.41 17.11 -14.54
CA GLN A 160 7.78 17.28 -14.03
C GLN A 160 8.77 17.54 -15.16
N LEU A 161 8.71 16.71 -16.22
CA LEU A 161 9.64 16.81 -17.35
C LEU A 161 9.50 18.12 -18.14
N LEU A 162 8.33 18.77 -18.08
CA LEU A 162 8.09 20.04 -18.77
C LEU A 162 8.57 21.26 -17.97
N VAL A 163 8.71 21.13 -16.64
CA VAL A 163 8.94 22.28 -15.75
C VAL A 163 10.27 22.25 -15.00
N VAL A 164 11.00 21.14 -15.03
CA VAL A 164 12.21 20.94 -14.20
C VAL A 164 13.26 22.06 -14.35
N ASP A 165 13.41 22.62 -15.56
CA ASP A 165 14.37 23.69 -15.86
C ASP A 165 13.77 25.11 -15.75
N GLN A 166 12.50 25.23 -15.35
CA GLN A 166 11.75 26.49 -15.35
C GLN A 166 10.89 26.68 -14.09
N LEU A 167 11.35 26.16 -12.96
CA LEU A 167 10.66 26.31 -11.68
C LEU A 167 10.71 27.77 -11.18
N PRO A 168 9.69 28.23 -10.45
CA PRO A 168 9.72 29.52 -9.77
C PRO A 168 10.91 29.67 -8.80
N ASP A 169 11.32 30.90 -8.54
CA ASP A 169 12.44 31.18 -7.63
C ASP A 169 12.21 30.56 -6.24
N GLY A 170 13.24 29.88 -5.73
CA GLY A 170 13.18 29.21 -4.42
C GLY A 170 12.35 27.92 -4.39
N ALA A 171 11.83 27.46 -5.54
CA ALA A 171 11.13 26.19 -5.67
C ALA A 171 12.05 25.07 -6.19
N TRP A 172 11.77 23.84 -5.77
CA TRP A 172 12.42 22.63 -6.28
C TRP A 172 11.43 21.47 -6.32
N LEU A 173 11.81 20.37 -6.98
CA LEU A 173 11.00 19.15 -7.01
C LEU A 173 11.64 18.06 -6.17
N ALA A 174 10.86 17.44 -5.29
CA ALA A 174 11.27 16.26 -4.53
C ALA A 174 10.62 15.00 -5.11
N ASP A 175 11.41 13.99 -5.45
CA ASP A 175 10.89 12.74 -5.99
C ASP A 175 10.18 11.92 -4.89
N LEU A 176 8.92 11.57 -5.13
CA LEU A 176 8.12 10.72 -4.24
C LEU A 176 7.96 9.30 -4.78
N GLY A 177 8.56 8.99 -5.94
CA GLY A 177 8.61 7.65 -6.52
C GLY A 177 7.43 7.30 -7.42
N LEU A 178 7.25 5.99 -7.65
CA LEU A 178 6.22 5.44 -8.53
C LEU A 178 5.02 4.95 -7.73
N HIS A 179 3.83 5.43 -8.09
CA HIS A 179 2.57 5.14 -7.40
C HIS A 179 1.54 4.53 -8.35
N PRO A 180 0.93 3.39 -8.00
CA PRO A 180 -0.18 2.85 -8.78
C PRO A 180 -1.39 3.77 -8.62
N LEU A 181 -1.95 4.22 -9.75
CA LEU A 181 -3.21 4.94 -9.79
C LEU A 181 -4.30 4.01 -10.29
N ARG A 182 -5.52 4.18 -9.79
CA ARG A 182 -6.68 3.37 -10.19
C ARG A 182 -6.89 3.45 -11.71
N ASP A 183 -7.19 2.31 -12.34
CA ASP A 183 -7.51 2.17 -13.77
C ASP A 183 -6.41 2.64 -14.74
N LEU A 184 -5.17 2.74 -14.24
CA LEU A 184 -4.00 3.08 -15.05
C LEU A 184 -3.07 1.87 -15.19
N PRO A 185 -2.66 1.51 -16.43
CA PRO A 185 -1.89 0.28 -16.69
C PRO A 185 -0.44 0.36 -16.22
N ARG A 186 0.08 1.57 -15.93
CA ARG A 186 1.45 1.79 -15.47
C ARG A 186 1.43 2.67 -14.21
N PRO A 187 2.32 2.41 -13.23
CA PRO A 187 2.52 3.31 -12.11
C PRO A 187 2.88 4.72 -12.60
N GLU A 188 2.32 5.73 -11.95
CA GLU A 188 2.57 7.14 -12.20
C GLU A 188 3.76 7.59 -11.36
N ARG A 189 4.73 8.29 -11.96
CA ARG A 189 5.79 8.94 -11.17
C ARG A 189 5.19 10.19 -10.54
N VAL A 190 5.40 10.36 -9.24
CA VAL A 190 4.86 11.50 -8.51
C VAL A 190 6.02 12.26 -7.87
N VAL A 191 6.02 13.57 -8.03
CA VAL A 191 6.98 14.47 -7.39
C VAL A 191 6.24 15.55 -6.61
N GLN A 192 6.84 16.05 -5.54
CA GLN A 192 6.31 17.17 -4.77
C GLN A 192 6.87 18.48 -5.29
N LEU A 193 6.02 19.51 -5.41
CA LEU A 193 6.48 20.88 -5.49
C LEU A 193 6.89 21.35 -4.09
N CYS A 194 8.16 21.71 -3.95
CA CYS A 194 8.70 22.23 -2.71
C CYS A 194 9.10 23.70 -2.88
N HIS A 195 9.04 24.46 -1.80
CA HIS A 195 9.46 25.86 -1.78
C HIS A 195 9.90 26.29 -0.38
N SER A 196 10.84 27.23 -0.29
CA SER A 196 11.42 27.70 0.99
C SER A 196 10.39 28.27 1.98
N GLY A 197 9.31 28.86 1.46
CA GLY A 197 8.18 29.41 2.22
C GLY A 197 7.01 28.45 2.46
N LEU A 198 7.15 27.17 2.14
CA LEU A 198 6.11 26.15 2.35
C LEU A 198 6.57 25.08 3.35
N GLN A 199 5.61 24.38 3.98
CA GLN A 199 5.90 23.10 4.60
C GLN A 199 6.25 22.10 3.49
N ASN A 200 7.43 21.49 3.58
CA ASN A 200 7.90 20.53 2.58
C ASN A 200 7.90 19.08 3.10
N ASP A 201 7.81 18.91 4.42
CA ASP A 201 7.74 17.60 5.06
C ASP A 201 6.29 17.20 5.25
N PHE A 202 5.86 16.17 4.52
CA PHE A 202 4.56 15.55 4.64
C PHE A 202 4.71 14.06 4.95
N PRO A 203 3.69 13.41 5.53
CA PRO A 203 3.62 11.96 5.56
C PRO A 203 3.68 11.37 4.14
N PRO A 204 3.93 10.05 3.99
CA PRO A 204 3.86 9.38 2.70
C PRO A 204 2.54 9.70 1.97
N LEU A 205 2.59 9.70 0.64
CA LEU A 205 1.41 9.96 -0.17
C LEU A 205 0.24 9.08 0.24
N ARG A 206 -0.95 9.66 0.24
CA ARG A 206 -2.19 8.97 0.57
C ARG A 206 -2.45 7.92 -0.50
N THR A 207 -2.38 6.65 -0.12
CA THR A 207 -2.83 5.58 -1.01
C THR A 207 -4.33 5.41 -0.83
N THR A 208 -5.08 5.35 -1.94
CA THR A 208 -6.46 4.85 -1.84
C THR A 208 -6.37 3.40 -1.40
N LYS A 209 -7.21 3.01 -0.41
CA LYS A 209 -7.23 1.73 0.34
C LYS A 209 -7.28 0.42 -0.48
N SER A 210 -7.03 0.45 -1.78
CA SER A 210 -7.15 -0.67 -2.71
C SER A 210 -5.82 -1.33 -3.10
N SER A 211 -4.67 -0.82 -2.65
CA SER A 211 -3.35 -1.32 -3.09
C SER A 211 -2.53 -2.02 -1.99
N ALA A 212 -2.95 -1.98 -0.72
CA ALA A 212 -2.09 -2.39 0.39
C ALA A 212 -1.94 -3.94 0.60
N VAL A 213 -2.32 -4.74 -0.40
CA VAL A 213 -2.00 -6.18 -0.52
C VAL A 213 -0.67 -6.39 -1.28
N HIS A 214 0.04 -5.31 -1.60
CA HIS A 214 1.24 -5.36 -2.41
C HIS A 214 2.39 -6.09 -1.68
N ARG A 215 2.68 -7.31 -2.19
CA ARG A 215 3.92 -8.11 -2.04
C ARG A 215 3.88 -9.34 -1.14
N MET A 216 2.70 -9.87 -0.81
CA MET A 216 2.65 -11.22 -0.24
C MET A 216 3.12 -12.27 -1.28
N PRO A 217 3.90 -13.30 -0.87
CA PRO A 217 4.29 -14.39 -1.75
C PRO A 217 3.08 -15.09 -2.38
N ALA A 218 3.19 -15.48 -3.65
CA ALA A 218 2.11 -16.20 -4.33
C ALA A 218 1.83 -17.55 -3.66
N ARG A 219 0.57 -17.82 -3.35
CA ARG A 219 0.12 -19.11 -2.79
C ARG A 219 0.00 -20.15 -3.91
N LEU A 220 1.12 -20.78 -4.25
CA LEU A 220 1.17 -21.81 -5.30
C LEU A 220 0.53 -23.13 -4.89
N THR A 221 0.37 -23.35 -3.59
CA THR A 221 -0.08 -24.62 -3.02
C THR A 221 -1.06 -24.40 -1.87
N ARG A 222 -2.03 -25.32 -1.71
CA ARG A 222 -3.01 -25.28 -0.62
C ARG A 222 -2.28 -25.30 0.73
N PHE A 223 -2.75 -24.45 1.64
CA PHE A 223 -2.36 -24.46 3.05
C PHE A 223 -3.25 -25.47 3.78
N VAL A 224 -2.65 -26.39 4.54
CA VAL A 224 -3.34 -27.53 5.13
C VAL A 224 -3.21 -27.47 6.66
N GLY A 225 -4.34 -27.61 7.33
CA GLY A 225 -4.44 -27.59 8.79
C GLY A 225 -4.11 -26.24 9.42
N ARG A 226 -3.73 -26.29 10.70
CA ARG A 226 -3.24 -25.18 11.53
C ARG A 226 -4.25 -24.10 11.88
N ILE A 227 -5.54 -24.45 11.89
CA ILE A 227 -6.63 -23.53 12.25
C ILE A 227 -6.43 -23.00 13.67
N ALA A 228 -6.09 -23.87 14.63
CA ALA A 228 -5.83 -23.48 16.01
C ALA A 228 -4.60 -22.56 16.11
N GLN A 229 -3.48 -22.93 15.50
CA GLN A 229 -2.26 -22.11 15.55
C GLN A 229 -2.44 -20.75 14.87
N MET A 230 -3.23 -20.67 13.80
CA MET A 230 -3.58 -19.38 13.19
C MET A 230 -4.39 -18.51 14.16
N ALA A 231 -5.37 -19.08 14.86
CA ALA A 231 -6.16 -18.36 15.86
C ALA A 231 -5.28 -17.88 17.03
N ASP A 232 -4.42 -18.74 17.55
CA ASP A 232 -3.51 -18.43 18.65
C ASP A 232 -2.58 -17.27 18.29
N VAL A 233 -1.91 -17.35 17.12
CA VAL A 233 -0.98 -16.29 16.69
C VAL A 233 -1.73 -14.99 16.39
N ARG A 234 -2.94 -15.03 15.83
CA ARG A 234 -3.76 -13.82 15.64
C ARG A 234 -4.12 -13.17 16.97
N SER A 235 -4.48 -13.96 17.99
CA SER A 235 -4.69 -13.43 19.33
C SER A 235 -3.42 -12.78 19.88
N LEU A 236 -2.27 -13.42 19.72
CA LEU A 236 -0.99 -12.86 20.15
C LEU A 236 -0.66 -11.55 19.42
N LEU A 237 -0.91 -11.46 18.11
CA LEU A 237 -0.72 -10.22 17.34
C LEU A 237 -1.72 -9.13 17.72
N ALA A 238 -2.93 -9.47 18.16
CA ALA A 238 -3.88 -8.47 18.64
C ALA A 238 -3.36 -7.79 19.92
N ASP A 239 -2.82 -8.58 20.84
CA ASP A 239 -2.38 -8.16 22.17
C ASP A 239 -0.93 -7.65 22.22
N ASN A 240 -0.10 -8.02 21.25
CA ASN A 240 1.34 -7.74 21.24
C ASN A 240 1.79 -7.14 19.92
N ARG A 241 2.79 -6.25 19.98
CA ARG A 241 3.32 -5.54 18.81
C ARG A 241 4.41 -6.31 18.07
N LEU A 242 5.04 -7.28 18.71
CA LEU A 242 6.06 -8.14 18.11
C LEU A 242 5.79 -9.60 18.49
N VAL A 243 5.51 -10.41 17.47
CA VAL A 243 5.40 -11.86 17.61
C VAL A 243 6.42 -12.53 16.71
N THR A 244 7.19 -13.47 17.25
CA THR A 244 8.16 -14.26 16.48
C THR A 244 7.72 -15.72 16.42
N LEU A 245 7.48 -16.21 15.21
CA LEU A 245 7.30 -17.63 14.95
C LEU A 245 8.67 -18.32 14.99
N THR A 246 8.88 -19.18 15.97
CA THR A 246 10.10 -19.99 16.12
C THR A 246 9.85 -21.45 15.79
N GLY A 247 10.91 -22.22 15.60
CA GLY A 247 10.81 -23.66 15.37
C GLY A 247 11.79 -24.19 14.33
N ALA A 248 11.81 -25.51 14.19
CA ALA A 248 12.74 -26.21 13.31
C ALA A 248 12.63 -25.80 11.83
N GLY A 249 13.69 -26.05 11.07
CA GLY A 249 13.65 -25.92 9.61
C GLY A 249 12.58 -26.84 9.00
N GLY A 250 11.78 -26.33 8.08
CA GLY A 250 10.71 -27.11 7.44
C GLY A 250 9.42 -27.27 8.27
N ALA A 251 9.31 -26.66 9.45
CA ALA A 251 8.10 -26.66 10.28
C ALA A 251 6.95 -25.80 9.71
N GLY A 252 7.21 -25.04 8.64
CA GLY A 252 6.18 -24.23 7.97
C GLY A 252 5.97 -22.82 8.55
N LYS A 253 6.95 -22.26 9.29
CA LYS A 253 6.87 -20.90 9.87
C LYS A 253 6.51 -19.83 8.84
N THR A 254 7.24 -19.76 7.73
CA THR A 254 6.98 -18.84 6.61
C THR A 254 5.56 -18.99 6.06
N ARG A 255 5.12 -20.23 5.82
CA ARG A 255 3.79 -20.52 5.29
C ARG A 255 2.69 -20.09 6.27
N LEU A 256 2.89 -20.33 7.56
CA LEU A 256 1.97 -19.90 8.61
C LEU A 256 1.92 -18.37 8.72
N ALA A 257 3.06 -17.68 8.70
CA ALA A 257 3.12 -16.22 8.75
C ALA A 257 2.39 -15.56 7.57
N VAL A 258 2.62 -16.05 6.35
CA VAL A 258 1.95 -15.54 5.13
C VAL A 258 0.45 -15.79 5.20
N GLU A 259 0.00 -16.96 5.68
CA GLU A 259 -1.44 -17.25 5.78
C GLU A 259 -2.13 -16.38 6.84
N ILE A 260 -1.46 -16.13 7.98
CA ILE A 260 -1.95 -15.21 9.01
C ILE A 260 -2.08 -13.79 8.46
N ALA A 261 -1.03 -13.28 7.82
CA ALA A 261 -1.04 -11.94 7.23
C ALA A 261 -2.14 -11.81 6.17
N ALA A 262 -2.29 -12.81 5.29
CA ALA A 262 -3.35 -12.82 4.28
C ALA A 262 -4.76 -12.87 4.87
N SER A 263 -4.94 -13.45 6.07
CA SER A 263 -6.23 -13.47 6.77
C SER A 263 -6.54 -12.20 7.58
N ALA A 264 -5.56 -11.31 7.73
CA ALA A 264 -5.65 -10.06 8.49
C ALA A 264 -5.72 -8.81 7.60
N VAL A 265 -5.92 -8.97 6.29
CA VAL A 265 -5.98 -7.85 5.31
C VAL A 265 -6.94 -6.75 5.74
N ASP A 266 -8.11 -7.10 6.27
CA ASP A 266 -9.13 -6.14 6.68
C ASP A 266 -8.81 -5.44 8.01
N GLU A 267 -7.91 -6.01 8.83
CA GLU A 267 -7.52 -5.45 10.13
C GLU A 267 -6.43 -4.39 10.02
N PHE A 268 -5.58 -4.47 8.98
CA PHE A 268 -4.45 -3.58 8.75
C PHE A 268 -4.70 -2.67 7.56
N GLY A 269 -5.65 -1.75 7.73
CA GLY A 269 -6.18 -0.90 6.65
C GLY A 269 -5.16 0.06 6.03
N ASP A 270 -4.02 0.30 6.67
CA ASP A 270 -2.93 1.11 6.14
C ASP A 270 -1.83 0.27 5.45
N GLY A 271 -1.81 -1.05 5.66
CA GLY A 271 -1.12 -1.98 4.77
C GLY A 271 -0.44 -3.19 5.38
N LEU A 272 -0.19 -4.17 4.51
CA LEU A 272 0.48 -5.42 4.80
C LEU A 272 1.75 -5.58 3.97
N TRP A 273 2.88 -5.80 4.64
CA TRP A 273 4.18 -5.88 3.99
C TRP A 273 4.88 -7.19 4.31
N TYR A 274 5.47 -7.82 3.30
CA TYR A 274 6.31 -9.01 3.45
C TYR A 274 7.74 -8.69 3.07
N VAL A 275 8.67 -9.08 3.92
CA VAL A 275 10.11 -8.89 3.74
C VAL A 275 10.79 -10.24 3.82
N ASP A 276 11.36 -10.71 2.71
CA ASP A 276 12.21 -11.89 2.70
C ASP A 276 13.65 -11.47 3.00
N LEU A 277 14.19 -11.92 4.13
CA LEU A 277 15.58 -11.69 4.48
C LEU A 277 16.51 -12.82 4.02
N ALA A 278 16.00 -13.95 3.51
CA ALA A 278 16.87 -15.05 3.05
C ALA A 278 17.98 -14.66 2.05
N PRO A 279 17.78 -13.73 1.08
CA PRO A 279 18.86 -13.35 0.18
C PRO A 279 19.85 -12.35 0.79
N VAL A 280 19.64 -11.87 2.01
CA VAL A 280 20.47 -10.84 2.64
C VAL A 280 21.67 -11.47 3.33
N SER A 281 22.88 -11.10 2.91
CA SER A 281 24.12 -11.65 3.50
C SER A 281 24.81 -10.71 4.49
N HIS A 282 24.40 -9.44 4.52
CA HIS A 282 25.06 -8.37 5.26
C HIS A 282 24.08 -7.65 6.19
N ALA A 283 24.47 -7.49 7.45
CA ALA A 283 23.64 -6.91 8.51
C ALA A 283 23.13 -5.50 8.16
N GLU A 284 23.99 -4.67 7.59
CA GLU A 284 23.68 -3.29 7.17
C GLU A 284 22.62 -3.20 6.07
N ALA A 285 22.37 -4.28 5.34
CA ALA A 285 21.37 -4.33 4.28
C ALA A 285 19.94 -4.61 4.80
N VAL A 286 19.77 -4.97 6.08
CA VAL A 286 18.44 -5.27 6.65
C VAL A 286 17.49 -4.07 6.57
N PRO A 287 17.83 -2.86 7.08
CA PRO A 287 16.94 -1.70 6.98
C PRO A 287 16.63 -1.32 5.53
N VAL A 288 17.61 -1.42 4.64
CA VAL A 288 17.45 -1.11 3.22
C VAL A 288 16.49 -2.09 2.54
N THR A 289 16.57 -3.37 2.91
CA THR A 289 15.69 -4.42 2.37
C THR A 289 14.25 -4.21 2.82
N VAL A 290 14.04 -3.88 4.10
CA VAL A 290 12.72 -3.53 4.63
C VAL A 290 12.18 -2.28 3.94
N ALA A 291 12.99 -1.21 3.81
CA ALA A 291 12.58 0.02 3.13
C ALA A 291 12.13 -0.23 1.69
N ARG A 292 12.91 -1.00 0.92
CA ARG A 292 12.56 -1.39 -0.45
C ARG A 292 11.28 -2.22 -0.52
N ALA A 293 11.06 -3.12 0.43
CA ALA A 293 9.84 -3.92 0.51
C ALA A 293 8.61 -3.03 0.73
N LEU A 294 8.75 -1.97 1.54
CA LEU A 294 7.72 -0.95 1.79
C LEU A 294 7.58 0.07 0.64
N GLY A 295 8.35 -0.07 -0.45
CA GLY A 295 8.30 0.82 -1.61
C GLY A 295 9.08 2.12 -1.45
N LEU A 296 9.88 2.25 -0.40
CA LEU A 296 10.74 3.41 -0.20
C LEU A 296 11.98 3.34 -1.09
N SER A 297 12.34 4.49 -1.66
CA SER A 297 13.59 4.65 -2.40
C SER A 297 14.74 4.99 -1.46
N ASP A 298 15.93 4.53 -1.83
CA ASP A 298 17.16 4.85 -1.09
C ASP A 298 17.51 6.33 -1.27
N GLN A 299 17.74 7.04 -0.16
CA GLN A 299 18.08 8.47 -0.17
C GLN A 299 19.49 8.67 0.41
N PRO A 300 20.50 8.97 -0.43
CA PRO A 300 21.86 9.20 0.03
C PRO A 300 21.91 10.28 1.13
N GLY A 301 22.61 9.98 2.23
CA GLY A 301 22.80 10.92 3.35
C GLY A 301 21.67 10.99 4.37
N ARG A 302 20.58 10.20 4.21
CA ARG A 302 19.52 10.06 5.22
C ARG A 302 19.53 8.66 5.82
N SER A 303 19.23 8.58 7.12
CA SER A 303 19.07 7.30 7.81
C SER A 303 17.86 6.54 7.25
N THR A 304 18.09 5.31 6.78
CA THR A 304 17.04 4.42 6.29
C THR A 304 16.05 4.07 7.40
N VAL A 305 16.52 3.91 8.63
CA VAL A 305 15.67 3.63 9.80
C VAL A 305 14.75 4.82 10.08
N ASP A 306 15.24 6.06 9.94
CA ASP A 306 14.39 7.25 10.10
C ASP A 306 13.34 7.36 9.00
N ALA A 307 13.69 6.98 7.76
CA ALA A 307 12.74 6.95 6.67
C ALA A 307 11.64 5.89 6.89
N LEU A 308 12.02 4.70 7.38
CA LEU A 308 11.09 3.65 7.77
C LEU A 308 10.16 4.08 8.90
N ALA A 309 10.72 4.63 9.98
CA ALA A 309 9.94 5.08 11.12
C ALA A 309 8.97 6.22 10.74
N ARG A 310 9.38 7.13 9.86
CA ARG A 310 8.50 8.17 9.31
C ARG A 310 7.42 7.62 8.38
N PHE A 311 7.75 6.62 7.57
CA PHE A 311 6.79 5.99 6.67
C PHE A 311 5.72 5.21 7.44
N ILE A 312 6.13 4.46 8.46
CA ILE A 312 5.20 3.70 9.30
C ILE A 312 4.44 4.66 10.22
N GLY A 313 5.12 5.57 10.92
CA GLY A 313 4.49 6.60 11.74
C GLY A 313 3.42 6.07 12.69
N GLU A 314 2.22 6.61 12.56
CA GLU A 314 1.01 6.20 13.31
C GLU A 314 0.09 5.25 12.52
N HIS A 315 0.54 4.78 11.35
CA HIS A 315 -0.26 3.89 10.49
C HIS A 315 -0.41 2.50 11.09
N GLN A 316 -1.61 1.93 10.96
CA GLN A 316 -1.92 0.56 11.35
C GLN A 316 -1.47 -0.41 10.27
N VAL A 317 -0.19 -0.79 10.32
CA VAL A 317 0.44 -1.71 9.39
C VAL A 317 0.94 -2.98 10.07
N LEU A 318 0.93 -4.09 9.32
CA LEU A 318 1.62 -5.33 9.70
C LEU A 318 2.79 -5.56 8.76
N VAL A 319 3.98 -5.75 9.34
CA VAL A 319 5.19 -6.12 8.61
C VAL A 319 5.60 -7.54 9.01
N VAL A 320 5.67 -8.41 8.01
CA VAL A 320 6.18 -9.78 8.15
C VAL A 320 7.65 -9.81 7.75
N LEU A 321 8.53 -10.22 8.66
CA LEU A 321 9.96 -10.42 8.40
C LEU A 321 10.27 -11.91 8.41
N ASP A 322 10.60 -12.47 7.25
CA ASP A 322 10.87 -13.90 7.09
C ASP A 322 12.37 -14.20 7.12
N ASN A 323 12.74 -15.36 7.69
CA ASN A 323 14.09 -15.91 7.73
C ASN A 323 15.11 -15.09 8.54
N CYS A 324 14.72 -14.59 9.72
CA CYS A 324 15.56 -13.72 10.54
C CYS A 324 16.78 -14.41 11.18
N GLU A 325 16.83 -15.75 11.19
CA GLU A 325 17.83 -16.53 11.98
C GLU A 325 19.30 -16.27 11.65
N HIS A 326 19.61 -15.75 10.47
CA HIS A 326 20.98 -15.48 10.03
C HIS A 326 21.38 -14.00 10.23
N LEU A 327 20.43 -13.16 10.69
CA LEU A 327 20.58 -11.71 10.86
C LEU A 327 19.94 -11.25 12.16
N LEU A 328 20.02 -12.05 13.23
CA LEU A 328 19.32 -11.82 14.49
C LEU A 328 19.61 -10.43 15.06
N ASP A 329 20.88 -10.07 15.27
CA ASP A 329 21.26 -8.80 15.89
C ASP A 329 20.78 -7.59 15.07
N ALA A 330 20.96 -7.64 13.75
CA ALA A 330 20.57 -6.56 12.85
C ALA A 330 19.05 -6.41 12.78
N THR A 331 18.34 -7.53 12.75
CA THR A 331 16.86 -7.55 12.75
C THR A 331 16.34 -7.05 14.09
N ALA A 332 16.88 -7.54 15.21
CA ALA A 332 16.49 -7.11 16.55
C ALA A 332 16.69 -5.61 16.75
N ALA A 333 17.83 -5.06 16.31
CA ALA A 333 18.11 -3.63 16.38
C ALA A 333 17.07 -2.80 15.59
N LEU A 334 16.72 -3.23 14.37
CA LEU A 334 15.70 -2.55 13.57
C LEU A 334 14.31 -2.62 14.23
N LEU A 335 13.89 -3.80 14.71
CA LEU A 335 12.57 -3.96 15.31
C LEU A 335 12.46 -3.18 16.62
N LEU A 336 13.54 -3.05 17.39
CA LEU A 336 13.57 -2.20 18.58
C LEU A 336 13.32 -0.73 18.22
N GLU A 337 13.96 -0.21 17.18
CA GLU A 337 13.75 1.16 16.69
C GLU A 337 12.30 1.38 16.21
N LEU A 338 11.77 0.46 15.41
CA LEU A 338 10.41 0.56 14.88
C LEU A 338 9.36 0.45 15.99
N THR A 339 9.53 -0.49 16.93
CA THR A 339 8.62 -0.62 18.07
C THR A 339 8.71 0.58 19.02
N GLY A 340 9.89 1.19 19.19
CA GLY A 340 10.04 2.41 20.00
C GLY A 340 9.33 3.63 19.40
N ARG A 341 9.31 3.76 18.07
CA ARG A 341 8.91 4.99 17.37
C ARG A 341 7.53 4.94 16.69
N CYS A 342 7.00 3.75 16.41
CA CYS A 342 5.80 3.58 15.60
C CYS A 342 4.71 2.83 16.37
N PRO A 343 3.95 3.50 17.28
CA PRO A 343 3.10 2.83 18.27
C PRO A 343 2.02 1.91 17.67
N ALA A 344 1.58 2.17 16.44
CA ALA A 344 0.55 1.40 15.74
C ALA A 344 1.08 0.20 14.93
N VAL A 345 2.40 0.04 14.80
CA VAL A 345 3.00 -1.07 14.03
C VAL A 345 2.82 -2.41 14.75
N ARG A 346 2.49 -3.43 13.97
CA ARG A 346 2.59 -4.84 14.37
C ARG A 346 3.62 -5.56 13.51
N LEU A 347 4.40 -6.42 14.14
CA LEU A 347 5.55 -7.11 13.55
C LEU A 347 5.38 -8.61 13.75
N LEU A 348 5.46 -9.36 12.67
CA LEU A 348 5.45 -10.82 12.68
C LEU A 348 6.77 -11.32 12.09
N ALA A 349 7.65 -11.88 12.90
CA ALA A 349 8.91 -12.41 12.44
C ALA A 349 8.87 -13.95 12.31
N THR A 350 9.67 -14.52 11.42
CA THR A 350 9.99 -15.95 11.43
C THR A 350 11.48 -16.13 11.66
N SER A 351 11.83 -17.08 12.53
CA SER A 351 13.21 -17.40 12.87
C SER A 351 13.32 -18.83 13.41
N ARG A 352 14.53 -19.37 13.51
CA ARG A 352 14.77 -20.66 14.21
C ARG A 352 14.80 -20.48 15.72
N GLU A 353 15.22 -19.31 16.18
CA GLU A 353 15.35 -18.94 17.58
C GLU A 353 14.80 -17.53 17.82
N PRO A 354 14.47 -17.16 19.08
CA PRO A 354 13.96 -15.83 19.41
C PRO A 354 14.92 -14.70 18.98
N LEU A 355 14.37 -13.52 18.69
CA LEU A 355 15.15 -12.34 18.30
C LEU A 355 15.80 -11.64 19.49
N GLY A 356 15.26 -11.80 20.70
CA GLY A 356 15.78 -11.20 21.93
C GLY A 356 15.38 -9.73 22.11
N VAL A 357 14.27 -9.30 21.51
CA VAL A 357 13.80 -7.90 21.58
C VAL A 357 12.86 -7.71 22.76
N PRO A 358 12.97 -6.63 23.56
CA PRO A 358 11.99 -6.32 24.60
C PRO A 358 10.56 -6.26 24.06
N GLY A 359 9.63 -6.96 24.72
CA GLY A 359 8.24 -7.05 24.28
C GLY A 359 7.98 -8.07 23.16
N GLU A 360 8.99 -8.84 22.75
CA GLU A 360 8.83 -10.00 21.87
C GLU A 360 8.02 -11.09 22.56
N VAL A 361 6.98 -11.56 21.88
CA VAL A 361 6.29 -12.80 22.22
C VAL A 361 6.68 -13.89 21.23
N THR A 362 7.20 -14.99 21.74
CA THR A 362 7.59 -16.13 20.91
C THR A 362 6.47 -17.16 20.81
N PHE A 363 6.16 -17.60 19.59
CA PHE A 363 5.27 -18.73 19.34
C PHE A 363 6.07 -19.88 18.70
N LEU A 364 6.23 -20.98 19.44
CA LEU A 364 6.88 -22.19 18.91
C LEU A 364 5.92 -22.88 17.95
N VAL A 365 6.28 -22.90 16.67
CA VAL A 365 5.50 -23.54 15.62
C VAL A 365 5.65 -25.06 15.72
N PRO A 366 4.59 -25.81 16.08
CA PRO A 366 4.70 -27.25 16.23
C PRO A 366 4.75 -27.97 14.87
N SER A 367 5.13 -29.24 14.88
CA SER A 367 4.80 -30.17 13.78
C SER A 367 3.28 -30.27 13.58
N LEU A 368 2.86 -30.81 12.43
CA LEU A 368 1.44 -31.06 12.20
C LEU A 368 0.92 -32.16 13.13
N SER A 369 -0.38 -32.17 13.41
CA SER A 369 -1.03 -33.38 13.91
C SER A 369 -0.97 -34.48 12.85
N VAL A 370 -1.07 -35.74 13.26
CA VAL A 370 -1.06 -36.89 12.33
C VAL A 370 -2.17 -36.78 11.27
N THR A 371 -3.34 -36.26 11.66
CA THR A 371 -4.46 -36.04 10.74
C THR A 371 -4.14 -34.98 9.69
N GLU A 372 -3.59 -33.83 10.10
CA GLU A 372 -3.19 -32.77 9.18
C GLU A 372 -1.99 -33.18 8.31
N ALA A 373 -1.07 -33.97 8.86
CA ALA A 373 0.06 -34.53 8.13
C ALA A 373 -0.41 -35.48 7.02
N THR A 374 -1.37 -36.36 7.32
CA THR A 374 -2.00 -37.25 6.33
C THR A 374 -2.77 -36.47 5.27
N GLU A 375 -3.49 -35.39 5.65
CA GLU A 375 -4.15 -34.50 4.69
C GLU A 375 -3.12 -33.82 3.77
N LEU A 376 -2.01 -33.30 4.34
CA LEU A 376 -0.94 -32.67 3.57
C LEU A 376 -0.28 -33.68 2.61
N PHE A 377 0.01 -34.90 3.09
CA PHE A 377 0.55 -35.97 2.25
C PHE A 377 -0.38 -36.23 1.06
N THR A 378 -1.68 -36.35 1.30
CA THR A 378 -2.69 -36.60 0.27
C THR A 378 -2.76 -35.47 -0.75
N ASP A 379 -2.84 -34.21 -0.29
CA ASP A 379 -2.87 -33.03 -1.14
C ASP A 379 -1.64 -32.95 -2.06
N ARG A 380 -0.46 -33.27 -1.52
CA ARG A 380 0.81 -33.22 -2.25
C ARG A 380 0.99 -34.42 -3.19
N ALA A 381 0.57 -35.61 -2.79
CA ALA A 381 0.60 -36.80 -3.63
C ALA A 381 -0.32 -36.64 -4.86
N ARG A 382 -1.50 -36.03 -4.69
CA ARG A 382 -2.44 -35.74 -5.80
C ARG A 382 -1.84 -34.84 -6.88
N ARG A 383 -0.87 -34.00 -6.55
CA ARG A 383 -0.18 -33.16 -7.53
C ARG A 383 0.72 -33.93 -8.49
N VAL A 384 1.23 -35.09 -8.07
CA VAL A 384 2.08 -35.96 -8.90
C VAL A 384 1.36 -37.22 -9.40
N ARG A 385 0.25 -37.58 -8.76
CA ARG A 385 -0.66 -38.68 -9.15
C ARG A 385 -2.11 -38.27 -8.83
N PRO A 386 -2.85 -37.67 -9.79
CA PRO A 386 -4.18 -37.07 -9.55
C PRO A 386 -5.20 -38.00 -8.88
N ASP A 387 -5.20 -39.28 -9.23
CA ASP A 387 -6.12 -40.28 -8.69
C ASP A 387 -5.70 -40.84 -7.33
N PHE A 388 -4.65 -40.28 -6.70
CA PHE A 388 -4.21 -40.72 -5.39
C PHE A 388 -5.30 -40.46 -4.34
N ALA A 389 -5.65 -41.51 -3.60
CA ALA A 389 -6.54 -41.46 -2.45
C ALA A 389 -5.98 -42.29 -1.31
N VAL A 390 -6.18 -41.79 -0.09
CA VAL A 390 -6.01 -42.59 1.12
C VAL A 390 -7.26 -43.47 1.25
N THR A 391 -7.05 -44.78 1.31
CA THR A 391 -8.09 -45.81 1.42
C THR A 391 -7.87 -46.60 2.71
N ASP A 392 -8.85 -47.43 3.09
CA ASP A 392 -8.75 -48.31 4.27
C ASP A 392 -7.51 -49.23 4.18
N ASP A 393 -7.12 -49.63 2.96
CA ASP A 393 -5.96 -50.50 2.73
C ASP A 393 -4.61 -49.80 2.94
N ASN A 394 -4.51 -48.49 2.77
CA ASN A 394 -3.23 -47.76 2.79
C ASN A 394 -3.11 -46.71 3.91
N THR A 395 -4.20 -46.41 4.64
CA THR A 395 -4.25 -45.38 5.69
C THR A 395 -3.24 -45.62 6.81
N THR A 396 -3.09 -46.88 7.24
CA THR A 396 -2.12 -47.26 8.28
C THR A 396 -0.68 -46.98 7.82
N ALA A 397 -0.37 -47.29 6.56
CA ALA A 397 0.95 -47.08 5.98
C ALA A 397 1.29 -45.59 5.82
N VAL A 398 0.33 -44.79 5.36
CA VAL A 398 0.48 -43.32 5.25
C VAL A 398 0.66 -42.69 6.63
N THR A 399 -0.12 -43.14 7.62
CA THR A 399 0.00 -42.68 9.01
C THR A 399 1.38 -43.02 9.60
N GLU A 400 1.88 -44.23 9.36
CA GLU A 400 3.21 -44.63 9.80
C GLU A 400 4.31 -43.78 9.13
N ILE A 401 4.19 -43.49 7.82
CA ILE A 401 5.08 -42.57 7.12
C ILE A 401 5.08 -41.19 7.79
N CYS A 402 3.91 -40.61 8.06
CA CYS A 402 3.79 -39.30 8.67
C CYS A 402 4.44 -39.27 10.07
N ASN A 403 4.19 -40.30 10.89
CA ASN A 403 4.81 -40.43 12.22
C ASN A 403 6.33 -40.56 12.15
N ARG A 404 6.87 -41.37 11.22
CA ARG A 404 8.33 -41.53 11.04
C ARG A 404 9.01 -40.26 10.54
N LEU A 405 8.26 -39.34 9.94
CA LEU A 405 8.74 -38.04 9.50
C LEU A 405 8.46 -36.94 10.53
N ASP A 406 8.18 -37.31 11.79
CA ASP A 406 7.87 -36.42 12.91
C ASP A 406 6.74 -35.42 12.63
N CYS A 407 5.85 -35.78 11.68
CA CYS A 407 4.84 -34.92 11.11
C CYS A 407 5.38 -33.54 10.63
N MET A 408 6.65 -33.50 10.21
CA MET A 408 7.32 -32.29 9.71
C MET A 408 6.84 -31.99 8.28
N PRO A 409 6.22 -30.82 8.03
CA PRO A 409 5.63 -30.49 6.73
C PRO A 409 6.55 -30.71 5.54
N LEU A 410 7.77 -30.17 5.56
CA LEU A 410 8.72 -30.33 4.45
C LEU A 410 9.05 -31.80 4.17
N ALA A 411 9.25 -32.59 5.22
CA ALA A 411 9.56 -34.01 5.08
C ALA A 411 8.38 -34.79 4.47
N ILE A 412 7.15 -34.46 4.88
CA ILE A 412 5.93 -35.01 4.30
C ILE A 412 5.80 -34.65 2.82
N GLU A 413 6.04 -33.39 2.45
CA GLU A 413 5.97 -32.95 1.05
C GLU A 413 6.97 -33.70 0.16
N LEU A 414 8.20 -33.88 0.66
CA LEU A 414 9.23 -34.64 -0.03
C LEU A 414 8.85 -36.12 -0.19
N ALA A 415 8.27 -36.74 0.84
CA ALA A 415 7.80 -38.13 0.77
C ALA A 415 6.61 -38.28 -0.20
N ALA A 416 5.63 -37.39 -0.14
CA ALA A 416 4.45 -37.41 -1.02
C ALA A 416 4.84 -37.26 -2.50
N ALA A 417 5.87 -36.46 -2.81
CA ALA A 417 6.39 -36.35 -4.17
C ALA A 417 6.95 -37.68 -4.73
N ARG A 418 7.37 -38.63 -3.86
CA ARG A 418 7.89 -39.94 -4.27
C ARG A 418 6.81 -40.90 -4.75
N VAL A 419 5.53 -40.62 -4.50
CA VAL A 419 4.39 -41.44 -4.97
C VAL A 419 4.37 -41.55 -6.50
N ARG A 420 5.06 -40.67 -7.25
CA ARG A 420 5.21 -40.86 -8.70
C ARG A 420 5.99 -42.12 -9.07
N ALA A 421 6.98 -42.51 -8.26
CA ALA A 421 7.94 -43.57 -8.59
C ALA A 421 7.86 -44.78 -7.66
N LEU A 422 7.32 -44.61 -6.45
CA LEU A 422 7.27 -45.63 -5.42
C LEU A 422 5.83 -45.84 -4.95
N SER A 423 5.50 -47.07 -4.59
CA SER A 423 4.30 -47.41 -3.81
C SER A 423 4.42 -46.89 -2.38
N ILE A 424 3.29 -46.81 -1.68
CA ILE A 424 3.25 -46.37 -0.28
C ILE A 424 4.07 -47.31 0.61
N GLU A 425 4.00 -48.62 0.37
CA GLU A 425 4.80 -49.60 1.12
C GLU A 425 6.31 -49.48 0.87
N GLU A 426 6.73 -49.17 -0.36
CA GLU A 426 8.13 -48.91 -0.67
C GLU A 426 8.64 -47.64 0.01
N ILE A 427 7.84 -46.57 0.02
CA ILE A 427 8.17 -45.33 0.76
C ILE A 427 8.29 -45.63 2.25
N ARG A 428 7.30 -46.32 2.83
CA ARG A 428 7.26 -46.69 4.25
C ARG A 428 8.47 -47.52 4.65
N THR A 429 8.81 -48.54 3.86
CA THR A 429 9.94 -49.44 4.11
C THR A 429 11.26 -48.71 3.95
N GLY A 430 11.43 -47.91 2.89
CA GLY A 430 12.70 -47.24 2.63
C GLY A 430 13.03 -46.08 3.59
N LEU A 431 12.09 -45.62 4.42
CA LEU A 431 12.36 -44.71 5.53
C LEU A 431 13.13 -45.36 6.70
N HIS A 432 13.22 -46.70 6.76
CA HIS A 432 14.13 -47.38 7.71
C HIS A 432 15.61 -47.15 7.35
N ASP A 433 15.93 -46.98 6.07
CA ASP A 433 17.28 -46.66 5.59
C ASP A 433 17.48 -45.13 5.56
N ARG A 434 17.79 -44.60 6.75
CA ARG A 434 17.93 -43.18 7.08
C ARG A 434 18.61 -42.36 5.96
N PHE A 435 17.84 -41.42 5.41
CA PHE A 435 18.23 -40.29 4.54
C PHE A 435 18.53 -40.51 3.06
N ARG A 436 18.61 -41.74 2.53
CA ARG A 436 18.82 -41.93 1.06
C ARG A 436 17.58 -41.64 0.22
N LEU A 437 16.40 -41.83 0.80
CA LEU A 437 15.13 -41.80 0.06
C LEU A 437 14.60 -40.37 -0.17
N LEU A 438 14.96 -39.40 0.67
CA LEU A 438 14.49 -38.00 0.58
C LEU A 438 15.40 -37.11 -0.29
N THR A 439 16.65 -37.51 -0.54
CA THR A 439 17.65 -36.74 -1.32
C THR A 439 17.83 -37.24 -2.75
N GLY A 440 16.84 -37.95 -3.32
CA GLY A 440 16.98 -38.65 -4.60
C GLY A 440 17.39 -37.75 -5.77
N ASP A 441 18.67 -37.83 -6.13
CA ASP A 441 19.31 -37.58 -7.42
C ASP A 441 18.75 -36.38 -8.22
N ALA A 442 19.18 -35.17 -7.82
CA ALA A 442 19.07 -33.97 -8.64
C ALA A 442 19.89 -34.16 -9.92
N ARG A 443 19.25 -34.69 -10.96
CA ARG A 443 19.84 -34.87 -12.28
C ARG A 443 20.32 -33.53 -12.87
N THR A 444 21.60 -33.56 -13.25
CA THR A 444 22.25 -32.79 -14.32
C THR A 444 22.36 -31.28 -14.13
N VAL A 445 23.41 -30.92 -13.40
CA VAL A 445 24.29 -29.80 -13.75
C VAL A 445 24.74 -29.96 -15.20
N VAL A 446 24.27 -29.09 -16.09
CA VAL A 446 25.04 -28.69 -17.28
C VAL A 446 25.44 -27.25 -17.04
N ARG A 447 26.72 -27.06 -16.67
CA ARG A 447 27.39 -25.77 -16.77
C ARG A 447 27.47 -25.40 -18.25
N ARG A 448 26.95 -24.22 -18.61
CA ARG A 448 27.57 -23.37 -19.62
C ARG A 448 27.62 -21.95 -19.07
#